data_AF-A0A7J9R1A2-F1
#
_entry.id   AF-A0A7J9R1A2-F1
#
_cell.length_a   1.000
_cell.length_b   1.000
_cell.length_c   1.000
_cell.angle_alpha   90.00
_cell.angle_beta   90.00
_cell.angle_gamma   90.00
#
_symmetry.space_group_name_H-M   'P 1'
#
loop_
_entity.id
_entity.type
_entity.pdbx_description
1 polymer ?
#
loop_
_entity_poly.entity_id
_entity_poly.type
_entity_poly.pdbx_seq_one_letter_code
_entity_poly.pdbx_strand_id
1 'polypeptide(L)'
;MSSLSRHIGLFHLTMYGVGLILGAGIYVLIGEAAGFAGNALWISFILGAVVASFAGLSYSELTALFPRAAAEYVFVKEGFRSNFIGFLV
;
A
#
# COMPACT_ATOMS: atom_id res chain seq x y z
N MET A 1 23.12 -18.36 -13.51
CA MET A 1 22.26 -17.70 -12.51
C MET A 1 20.83 -17.99 -12.94
N SER A 2 20.08 -18.78 -12.18
CA SER A 2 18.67 -19.04 -12.46
C SER A 2 17.86 -17.76 -12.24
N SER A 3 17.21 -17.24 -13.28
CA SER A 3 16.29 -16.10 -13.14
C SER A 3 14.98 -16.57 -12.49
N LEU A 4 14.40 -15.71 -11.66
CA LEU A 4 13.06 -15.93 -11.12
C LEU A 4 12.04 -15.96 -12.27
N SER A 5 11.20 -16.98 -12.27
CA SER A 5 10.16 -17.15 -13.28
C SER A 5 8.90 -16.39 -12.87
N ARG A 6 8.38 -15.54 -13.75
CA ARG A 6 7.23 -14.65 -13.47
C ARG A 6 5.92 -15.44 -13.53
N HIS A 7 5.48 -15.97 -12.39
CA HIS A 7 4.25 -16.76 -12.28
C HIS A 7 3.13 -16.09 -11.47
N ILE A 8 3.41 -14.97 -10.79
CA ILE A 8 2.41 -14.29 -9.96
C ILE A 8 1.47 -13.46 -10.84
N GLY A 9 0.25 -13.96 -11.02
CA GLY A 9 -0.85 -13.25 -11.70
C GLY A 9 -1.64 -12.33 -10.75
N LEU A 10 -2.61 -11.60 -11.32
CA LEU A 10 -3.43 -10.61 -10.60
C LEU A 10 -4.05 -11.16 -9.31
N PHE A 11 -4.71 -12.31 -9.38
CA PHE A 11 -5.41 -12.88 -8.23
C PHE A 11 -4.45 -13.17 -7.05
N HIS A 12 -3.32 -13.83 -7.33
CA HIS A 12 -2.30 -14.13 -6.32
C HIS A 12 -1.71 -12.86 -5.72
N LEU A 13 -1.46 -11.85 -6.55
CA LEU A 13 -0.90 -10.56 -6.12
C LEU A 13 -1.91 -9.78 -5.25
N THR A 14 -3.20 -9.81 -5.60
CA THR A 14 -4.26 -9.18 -4.80
C THR A 14 -4.40 -9.86 -3.44
N MET A 15 -4.41 -11.19 -3.40
CA MET A 15 -4.46 -11.94 -2.12
C MET A 15 -3.23 -11.65 -1.26
N TYR A 16 -2.06 -11.58 -1.87
CA TYR A 16 -0.83 -11.17 -1.18
C TYR A 16 -0.95 -9.76 -0.59
N GLY A 17 -1.45 -8.79 -1.36
CA GLY A 17 -1.67 -7.43 -0.88
C GLY A 17 -2.67 -7.34 0.28
N VAL A 18 -3.80 -8.05 0.20
CA VAL A 18 -4.79 -8.10 1.30
C VAL A 18 -4.15 -8.69 2.56
N GLY A 19 -3.40 -9.78 2.43
CA GLY A 19 -2.70 -10.40 3.55
C GLY A 19 -1.67 -9.49 4.22
N LEU A 20 -0.97 -8.66 3.44
CA LEU A 20 -0.01 -7.69 3.96
C LEU A 20 -0.67 -6.52 4.72
N ILE A 21 -1.84 -6.06 4.25
CA ILE A 21 -2.53 -4.89 4.84
C ILE A 21 -3.26 -5.27 6.13
N LEU A 22 -3.80 -6.49 6.22
CA LEU A 22 -4.48 -6.96 7.43
C LEU A 22 -3.47 -7.22 8.55
N GLY A 23 -3.41 -6.32 9.54
CA GLY A 23 -2.48 -6.41 10.65
C GLY A 23 -3.03 -5.85 11.96
N ALA A 24 -2.14 -5.27 12.78
CA ALA A 24 -2.48 -4.76 14.11
C ALA A 24 -3.64 -3.75 14.11
N GLY A 25 -3.82 -2.99 13.03
CA GLY A 25 -4.94 -2.04 12.90
C GLY A 25 -6.31 -2.68 13.08
N ILE A 26 -6.59 -3.78 12.37
CA ILE A 26 -7.90 -4.44 12.45
C ILE A 26 -8.00 -5.39 13.65
N TYR A 27 -6.90 -6.02 14.07
CA TYR A 27 -6.95 -7.04 15.14
C TYR A 27 -6.75 -6.46 16.55
N VAL A 28 -6.12 -5.30 16.70
CA VAL A 28 -5.80 -4.69 17.99
C VAL A 28 -6.49 -3.33 18.16
N LEU A 29 -6.42 -2.46 17.15
CA LEU A 29 -6.88 -1.08 17.27
C LEU A 29 -8.39 -0.89 17.02
N ILE A 30 -9.09 -1.88 16.47
CA ILE A 30 -10.51 -1.74 16.14
C ILE A 30 -11.38 -1.52 17.38
N GLY A 31 -11.03 -2.14 18.51
CA GLY A 31 -11.78 -1.98 19.77
C GLY A 31 -11.62 -0.56 20.34
N GLU A 32 -10.40 -0.02 20.28
CA GLU A 32 -10.14 1.36 20.68
C GLU A 32 -10.87 2.35 19.76
N ALA A 33 -10.80 2.13 18.44
CA ALA A 33 -11.55 2.93 17.48
C ALA A 33 -13.08 2.85 17.69
N ALA A 34 -13.59 1.69 18.08
CA ALA A 34 -15.00 1.52 18.47
C ALA A 34 -15.32 2.28 19.77
N GLY A 35 -14.38 2.41 20.70
CA GLY A 35 -14.53 3.26 21.89
C GLY A 35 -14.76 4.73 21.54
N PHE A 36 -14.09 5.23 20.49
CA PHE A 36 -14.25 6.60 20.01
C PHE A 36 -15.48 6.81 19.12
N ALA A 37 -15.71 5.93 18.13
CA ALA A 37 -16.73 6.10 17.10
C ALA A 37 -18.04 5.35 17.40
N GLY A 38 -18.04 4.41 18.34
CA GLY A 38 -19.18 3.55 18.64
C GLY A 38 -19.72 2.85 17.38
N ASN A 39 -21.04 2.91 17.20
CA ASN A 39 -21.71 2.35 16.02
C ASN A 39 -21.36 3.09 14.71
N ALA A 40 -20.77 4.28 14.76
CA ALA A 40 -20.36 5.02 13.56
C ALA A 40 -19.00 4.58 13.03
N LEU A 41 -18.32 3.61 13.65
CA LEU A 41 -16.99 3.12 13.26
C LEU A 41 -16.89 2.75 11.78
N TRP A 42 -17.91 2.12 11.21
CA TRP A 42 -17.92 1.74 9.80
C TRP A 42 -17.84 2.95 8.86
N ILE A 43 -18.36 4.12 9.27
CA ILE A 43 -18.24 5.37 8.52
C ILE A 43 -16.79 5.82 8.49
N SER A 44 -16.08 5.74 9.62
CA SER A 44 -14.64 6.04 9.70
C SER A 44 -13.82 5.15 8.77
N PHE A 45 -14.17 3.85 8.68
CA PHE A 45 -13.52 2.93 7.75
C PHE A 45 -13.81 3.27 6.29
N ILE A 46 -15.03 3.67 5.93
CA ILE A 46 -15.36 4.09 4.56
C ILE A 46 -14.56 5.35 4.20
N LEU A 47 -14.51 6.35 5.07
CA LEU A 47 -13.72 7.55 4.84
C LEU A 47 -12.23 7.23 4.68
N GLY A 48 -11.69 6.37 5.55
CA GLY A 48 -10.32 5.88 5.46
C GLY A 48 -10.05 5.14 4.15
N ALA A 49 -10.98 4.29 3.70
CA ALA A 49 -10.87 3.55 2.44
C ALA A 49 -10.88 4.47 1.21
N VAL A 50 -11.69 5.53 1.23
CA VAL A 50 -11.70 6.55 0.16
C VAL A 50 -10.34 7.26 0.09
N VAL A 51 -9.80 7.71 1.23
CA VAL A 51 -8.47 8.35 1.27
C VAL A 51 -7.37 7.38 0.81
N ALA A 52 -7.40 6.14 1.30
CA ALA A 52 -6.45 5.10 0.92
C ALA A 52 -6.54 4.75 -0.57
N SER A 53 -7.72 4.85 -1.19
CA SER A 53 -7.90 4.59 -2.63
C SER A 53 -7.17 5.62 -3.49
N PHE A 54 -7.14 6.90 -3.10
CA PHE A 54 -6.35 7.90 -3.82
C PHE A 54 -4.84 7.60 -3.78
N ALA A 55 -4.34 7.16 -2.62
CA ALA A 55 -2.97 6.68 -2.50
C ALA A 55 -2.75 5.44 -3.38
N GLY A 56 -3.62 4.43 -3.26
CA GLY A 56 -3.52 3.19 -4.03
C GLY A 56 -3.52 3.41 -5.56
N LEU A 57 -4.36 4.32 -6.06
CA LEU A 57 -4.38 4.70 -7.48
C LEU A 57 -3.06 5.39 -7.88
N SER A 58 -2.53 6.29 -7.07
CA SER A 58 -1.24 6.95 -7.33
C SER A 58 -0.10 5.93 -7.38
N TYR A 59 -0.07 4.96 -6.46
CA TYR A 59 0.89 3.86 -6.47
C TYR A 59 0.71 2.94 -7.68
N SER A 60 -0.53 2.73 -8.15
CA SER A 60 -0.79 1.90 -9.33
C SER A 60 -0.17 2.50 -10.60
N GLU A 61 -0.24 3.82 -10.75
CA GLU A 61 0.36 4.54 -11.88
C GLU A 61 1.88 4.52 -11.81
N LEU A 62 2.46 4.78 -10.63
CA LEU A 62 3.91 4.74 -10.41
C LEU A 62 4.50 3.34 -10.63
N THR A 63 3.81 2.30 -10.19
CA THR A 63 4.26 0.90 -10.38
C THR A 63 4.17 0.49 -11.85
N ALA A 64 3.19 1.00 -12.59
CA ALA A 64 3.11 0.80 -14.04
C ALA A 64 4.24 1.53 -14.78
N LEU A 65 4.60 2.74 -14.34
CA LEU A 65 5.69 3.54 -14.92
C LEU A 65 7.08 2.94 -14.61
N PHE A 66 7.27 2.43 -13.39
CA PHE A 66 8.52 1.85 -12.91
C PHE A 66 8.33 0.38 -12.49
N PRO A 67 8.22 -0.57 -13.44
CA PRO A 67 7.93 -1.97 -13.16
C PRO A 67 9.17 -2.73 -12.66
N ARG A 68 9.79 -2.24 -11.59
CA ARG A 68 10.93 -2.84 -10.91
C ARG A 68 10.51 -3.30 -9.52
N ALA A 69 11.14 -4.36 -9.01
CA ALA A 69 10.96 -4.77 -7.63
C ALA A 69 11.64 -3.75 -6.71
N ALA A 70 10.96 -2.64 -6.47
CA ALA A 70 11.39 -1.54 -5.64
C ALA A 70 10.17 -0.81 -5.08
N ALA A 71 10.34 -0.24 -3.89
CA ALA A 71 9.31 0.51 -3.20
C ALA A 71 9.43 2.02 -3.51
N GLU A 72 8.96 2.86 -2.60
CA GLU A 72 8.94 4.32 -2.69
C GLU A 72 10.29 4.94 -3.05
N TYR A 73 11.39 4.32 -2.61
CA TYR A 73 12.76 4.72 -2.95
C TYR A 73 12.94 5.01 -4.44
N VAL A 74 12.48 4.11 -5.33
CA VAL A 74 12.64 4.29 -6.78
C VAL A 74 11.72 5.38 -7.30
N PHE A 75 10.47 5.46 -6.83
CA PHE A 75 9.52 6.48 -7.28
C PHE A 75 10.04 7.88 -6.98
N VAL A 76 10.54 8.09 -5.77
CA VAL A 76 11.07 9.37 -5.30
C VAL A 76 12.40 9.70 -5.98
N LYS A 77 13.31 8.72 -6.08
CA LYS A 77 14.59 8.91 -6.76
C LYS A 77 14.41 9.30 -8.23
N GLU A 78 13.56 8.60 -8.97
CA GLU A 78 13.33 8.85 -10.39
C GLU A 78 12.48 10.10 -10.62
N GLY A 79 11.49 10.36 -9.76
CA GLY A 79 10.63 11.55 -9.83
C GLY A 79 11.39 12.86 -9.55
N PHE A 80 12.20 12.89 -8.49
CA PHE A 80 12.98 14.08 -8.09
C PHE A 80 14.38 14.13 -8.69
N ARG A 81 14.82 13.08 -9.40
CA ARG A 81 16.17 12.93 -9.96
C ARG A 81 17.27 13.14 -8.92
N SER A 82 17.02 12.74 -7.67
CA SER A 82 17.93 12.93 -6.54
C SER A 82 18.07 11.64 -5.74
N ASN A 83 19.30 11.13 -5.66
CA ASN A 83 19.63 9.96 -4.84
C ASN A 83 19.45 10.24 -3.34
N PHE A 84 19.66 11.48 -2.91
CA PHE A 84 19.55 11.86 -1.50
C PHE A 84 18.09 11.84 -1.02
N ILE A 85 17.17 12.40 -1.82
CA ILE A 85 15.74 12.42 -1.46
C ILE A 85 15.18 11.01 -1.50
N GLY A 86 15.57 10.20 -2.49
CA GLY A 86 15.22 8.78 -2.52
C GLY A 86 15.66 8.04 -1.26
N PHE A 87 16.87 8.31 -0.76
CA PHE A 87 17.40 7.68 0.46
C PHE A 87 16.69 8.10 1.76
N LEU A 88 16.02 9.25 1.79
CA LEU A 88 15.32 9.73 2.97
C LEU A 88 14.02 8.94 3.26
N VAL A 89 13.43 8.36 2.21
CA VAL A 89 12.19 7.59 2.26
C VAL A 89 12.51 6.12 2.42
#